data_AF-A0A2E3EQX1-F1
#
_entry.id   AF-A0A2E3EQX1-F1
#
_cell.length_a   1.000
_cell.length_b   1.000
_cell.length_c   1.000
_cell.angle_alpha   90.00
_cell.angle_beta   90.00
_cell.angle_gamma   90.00
#
_symmetry.space_group_name_H-M   'P 1'
#
loop_
_entity.id
_entity.type
_entity.pdbx_description
1 polymer ?
#
loop_
_entity_poly.entity_id
_entity_poly.type
_entity_poly.pdbx_seq_one_letter_code
_entity_poly.pdbx_strand_id
1 'polypeptide(L)'
;MAEQPGEDLAGRTYARVYRASGRGDMHALLRTAIERSGGRVVWESAHTRAPFYFGVQTDRGESLGLLIYPVRLTRIVTKGRPSDEHHAQVKFGADSAWRTEVHPIGFDVAGVDTTLFLGINAQEEKLVGLDPALWDPMPLGISFYAYERDFDQMGADGWHAWEVDTRGGSRNAARTEEGFESRVAFTPDRLLDFARFEKRATDLALDAALRVNLAQRFRKRSSASEMAEGIHPLEAQFGLPAPKILDLIAERRMLTTAVKGGVAEAHLQELLEADPGVHRVTRRTDDRGADFDVTLASGQELVVECKNVSPTVLADGTIQVETQRTRNSKDDPTGRLYRFDAFDVVAACLFSVTGNWEFRFAPTTKLSEHAKFDGFLATKQTVDNRWSNSITELGASAPSGWTAN
;
A
#
# COMPACT_ATOMS: atom_id res chain seq x y z
N MET A 1 7.34 -41.04 22.51
CA MET A 1 7.00 -39.86 23.31
C MET A 1 7.09 -38.68 22.38
N ALA A 2 5.96 -38.12 21.94
CA ALA A 2 5.99 -36.91 21.12
C ALA A 2 6.30 -35.72 22.04
N GLU A 3 7.31 -34.93 21.67
CA GLU A 3 7.63 -33.67 22.34
C GLU A 3 6.38 -32.77 22.40
N GLN A 4 6.17 -32.12 23.55
CA GLN A 4 5.16 -31.08 23.68
C GLN A 4 5.57 -29.91 22.78
N PRO A 5 4.74 -29.45 21.83
CA PRO A 5 5.08 -28.28 21.04
C PRO A 5 4.88 -27.04 21.93
N GLY A 6 5.96 -26.63 22.58
CA GLY A 6 6.08 -25.41 23.38
C GLY A 6 7.04 -24.39 22.76
N GLU A 7 7.47 -24.60 21.52
CA GLU A 7 8.23 -23.60 20.77
C GLU A 7 7.29 -22.79 19.89
N ASP A 8 7.39 -21.47 20.04
CA ASP A 8 6.67 -20.49 19.26
C ASP A 8 7.16 -20.53 17.81
N LEU A 9 6.35 -21.13 16.92
CA LEU A 9 6.75 -21.43 15.54
C LEU A 9 6.97 -20.16 14.69
N ALA A 10 6.54 -18.97 15.15
CA ALA A 10 6.68 -17.70 14.41
C ALA A 10 6.42 -16.42 15.25
N GLY A 11 6.57 -16.43 16.57
CA GLY A 11 6.14 -15.30 17.41
C GLY A 11 4.61 -15.20 17.58
N ARG A 12 3.86 -16.28 17.32
CA ARG A 12 2.39 -16.30 17.23
C ARG A 12 1.69 -16.53 18.56
N THR A 13 2.37 -16.35 19.69
CA THR A 13 1.72 -16.16 21.00
C THR A 13 1.59 -14.67 21.31
N TYR A 14 0.70 -13.98 20.58
CA TYR A 14 0.65 -12.51 20.55
C TYR A 14 -0.59 -11.90 21.22
N ALA A 15 -1.62 -12.71 21.53
CA ALA A 15 -2.86 -12.22 22.13
C ALA A 15 -3.05 -12.76 23.56
N ARG A 16 -3.35 -11.86 24.51
CA ARG A 16 -3.76 -12.25 25.86
C ARG A 16 -5.18 -12.82 25.83
N VAL A 17 -5.36 -14.04 26.34
CA VAL A 17 -6.66 -14.71 26.41
C VAL A 17 -7.30 -14.56 27.79
N TYR A 18 -8.52 -14.05 27.82
CA TYR A 18 -9.35 -13.85 29.00
C TYR A 18 -10.43 -14.92 29.07
N ARG A 19 -10.79 -15.35 30.28
CA ARG A 19 -12.04 -16.09 30.51
C ARG A 19 -13.21 -15.12 30.40
N ALA A 20 -14.27 -15.56 29.74
CA ALA A 20 -15.47 -14.76 29.51
C ALA A 20 -16.74 -15.57 29.83
N SER A 21 -17.78 -14.86 30.25
CA SER A 21 -19.13 -15.39 30.48
C SER A 21 -20.17 -14.49 29.84
N GLY A 22 -21.32 -15.04 29.45
CA GLY A 22 -22.44 -14.26 28.91
C GLY A 22 -22.15 -13.58 27.57
N ARG A 23 -21.31 -14.19 26.72
CA ARG A 23 -20.97 -13.68 25.37
C ARG A 23 -21.41 -14.59 24.21
N GLY A 24 -22.21 -15.61 24.50
CA GLY A 24 -22.63 -16.60 23.51
C GLY A 24 -23.47 -16.03 22.37
N ASP A 25 -24.30 -15.04 22.67
CA ASP A 25 -25.11 -14.28 21.70
C ASP A 25 -24.26 -13.45 20.73
N MET A 26 -23.26 -12.70 21.23
CA MET A 26 -22.32 -11.96 20.37
C MET A 26 -21.51 -12.92 19.51
N HIS A 27 -21.08 -14.05 20.06
CA HIS A 27 -20.37 -15.08 19.32
C HIS A 27 -21.23 -15.68 18.20
N ALA A 28 -22.49 -16.02 18.51
CA ALA A 28 -23.44 -16.54 17.53
C ALA A 28 -23.77 -15.52 16.43
N LEU A 29 -23.94 -14.23 16.79
CA LEU A 29 -24.12 -13.17 15.81
C LEU A 29 -22.90 -13.05 14.89
N LEU A 30 -21.68 -13.04 15.43
CA LEU A 30 -20.45 -12.95 14.62
C LEU A 30 -20.30 -14.14 13.67
N ARG A 31 -20.56 -15.36 14.14
CA ARG A 31 -20.59 -16.55 13.28
C ARG A 31 -21.58 -16.39 12.13
N THR A 32 -22.80 -15.96 12.45
CA THR A 32 -23.86 -15.74 11.45
C THR A 32 -23.50 -14.59 10.50
N ALA A 33 -22.86 -13.54 10.99
CA ALA A 33 -22.40 -12.40 10.21
C ALA A 33 -21.33 -12.83 9.20
N ILE A 34 -20.36 -13.67 9.61
CA ILE A 34 -19.36 -14.26 8.70
C ILE A 34 -20.06 -15.01 7.56
N GLU A 35 -21.04 -15.85 7.89
CA GLU A 35 -21.81 -16.62 6.90
C GLU A 35 -22.61 -15.69 5.95
N ARG A 36 -23.30 -14.68 6.49
CA ARG A 36 -24.04 -13.69 5.70
C ARG A 36 -23.14 -12.81 4.82
N SER A 37 -21.88 -12.62 5.21
CA SER A 37 -20.86 -11.91 4.43
C SER A 37 -20.21 -12.74 3.32
N GLY A 38 -20.64 -13.99 3.10
CA GLY A 38 -20.06 -14.90 2.08
C GLY A 38 -18.79 -15.63 2.56
N GLY A 39 -18.65 -15.79 3.88
CA GLY A 39 -17.60 -16.58 4.50
C GLY A 39 -18.11 -17.91 5.04
N ARG A 40 -17.21 -18.88 5.16
CA ARG A 40 -17.42 -20.14 5.85
C ARG A 40 -16.46 -20.22 7.03
N VAL A 41 -17.00 -20.41 8.23
CA VAL A 41 -16.18 -20.62 9.42
C VAL A 41 -15.55 -22.02 9.35
N VAL A 42 -14.23 -22.07 9.21
CA VAL A 42 -13.46 -23.32 9.22
C VAL A 42 -13.01 -23.68 10.64
N TRP A 43 -12.86 -22.69 11.51
CA TRP A 43 -12.54 -22.87 12.92
C TRP A 43 -13.07 -21.70 13.74
N GLU A 44 -13.50 -21.95 14.98
CA GLU A 44 -13.87 -20.90 15.94
C GLU A 44 -13.43 -21.25 17.36
N SER A 45 -13.04 -20.23 18.12
CA SER A 45 -12.73 -20.35 19.53
C SER A 45 -14.00 -20.52 20.37
N ALA A 46 -13.91 -21.07 21.58
CA ALA A 46 -15.07 -21.11 22.47
C ALA A 46 -15.50 -19.70 22.91
N HIS A 47 -16.81 -19.44 22.93
CA HIS A 47 -17.40 -18.17 23.42
C HIS A 47 -17.12 -17.85 24.90
N THR A 48 -16.52 -18.78 25.65
CA THR A 48 -16.08 -18.62 27.03
C THR A 48 -14.67 -18.01 27.14
N ARG A 49 -14.10 -17.58 26.01
CA ARG A 49 -12.80 -16.93 25.93
C ARG A 49 -12.93 -15.62 25.15
N ALA A 50 -12.02 -14.69 25.37
CA ALA A 50 -11.86 -13.50 24.55
C ALA A 50 -10.38 -13.14 24.40
N PRO A 51 -9.92 -12.57 23.27
CA PRO A 51 -10.67 -12.32 22.04
C PRO A 51 -11.24 -13.60 21.42
N PHE A 52 -12.30 -13.47 20.62
CA PHE A 52 -12.79 -14.57 19.79
C PHE A 52 -11.88 -14.71 18.59
N TYR A 53 -11.52 -15.93 18.24
CA TYR A 53 -10.81 -16.19 16.99
C TYR A 53 -11.70 -16.98 16.05
N PHE A 54 -11.78 -16.54 14.80
CA PHE A 54 -12.44 -17.24 13.70
C PHE A 54 -11.45 -17.44 12.56
N GLY A 55 -11.25 -18.69 12.16
CA GLY A 55 -10.68 -19.01 10.85
C GLY A 55 -11.82 -19.02 9.84
N VAL A 56 -11.70 -18.20 8.80
CA VAL A 56 -12.72 -18.01 7.77
C VAL A 56 -12.14 -18.33 6.41
N GLN A 57 -12.91 -19.06 5.60
CA GLN A 57 -12.64 -19.22 4.17
C GLN A 57 -13.78 -18.58 3.40
N THR A 58 -13.51 -17.69 2.46
CA THR A 58 -14.55 -17.08 1.63
C THR A 58 -14.88 -17.95 0.43
N ASP A 59 -16.05 -17.72 -0.17
CA ASP A 59 -16.46 -18.41 -1.41
C ASP A 59 -15.50 -18.18 -2.59
N ARG A 60 -14.58 -17.21 -2.46
CA ARG A 60 -13.56 -16.87 -3.45
C ARG A 60 -12.17 -17.44 -3.14
N GLY A 61 -12.07 -18.30 -2.12
CA GLY A 61 -10.83 -18.98 -1.74
C GLY A 61 -9.89 -18.18 -0.83
N GLU A 62 -10.25 -16.95 -0.46
CA GLU A 62 -9.52 -16.16 0.53
C GLU A 62 -9.61 -16.84 1.90
N SER A 63 -8.49 -16.96 2.61
CA SER A 63 -8.43 -17.45 3.99
C SER A 63 -8.07 -16.30 4.92
N LEU A 64 -8.93 -16.05 5.90
CA LEU A 64 -8.79 -14.95 6.86
C LEU A 64 -8.76 -15.52 8.28
N GLY A 65 -7.81 -15.04 9.08
CA GLY A 65 -7.89 -15.16 10.53
C GLY A 65 -8.49 -13.89 11.12
N LEU A 66 -9.54 -14.00 11.92
CA LEU A 66 -10.18 -12.85 12.57
C LEU A 66 -9.97 -12.95 14.08
N LEU A 67 -9.17 -12.05 14.65
CA LEU A 67 -8.99 -11.92 16.09
C LEU A 67 -9.88 -10.78 16.62
N ILE A 68 -11.04 -11.13 17.13
CA ILE A 68 -12.10 -10.17 17.48
C ILE A 68 -12.10 -9.91 18.98
N TYR A 69 -12.00 -8.64 19.38
CA TYR A 69 -12.25 -8.15 20.73
C TYR A 69 -13.70 -7.61 20.82
N PRO A 70 -14.68 -8.44 21.20
CA PRO A 70 -16.07 -8.02 21.24
C PRO A 70 -16.35 -7.25 22.53
N VAL A 71 -17.07 -6.15 22.43
CA VAL A 71 -17.56 -5.36 23.55
C VAL A 71 -19.06 -5.21 23.40
N ARG A 72 -19.81 -5.55 24.45
CA ARG A 72 -21.27 -5.49 24.41
C ARG A 72 -21.74 -4.04 24.37
N LEU A 73 -22.54 -3.73 23.36
CA LEU A 73 -23.35 -2.51 23.30
C LEU A 73 -24.75 -2.81 23.85
N THR A 74 -25.26 -1.88 24.66
CA THR A 74 -26.62 -1.92 25.18
C THR A 74 -27.30 -0.59 25.00
N ARG A 75 -28.57 -0.61 24.61
CA ARG A 75 -29.42 0.58 24.58
C ARG A 75 -30.27 0.61 25.85
N ILE A 76 -29.98 1.55 26.74
CA ILE A 76 -30.74 1.75 27.98
C ILE A 76 -31.16 3.21 28.03
N VAL A 77 -32.45 3.47 27.84
CA VAL A 77 -33.01 4.83 27.94
C VAL A 77 -32.90 5.29 29.39
N THR A 78 -31.92 6.16 29.65
CA THR A 78 -31.63 6.71 30.97
C THR A 78 -32.06 8.17 31.02
N LYS A 79 -32.78 8.58 32.06
CA LYS A 79 -33.22 9.97 32.24
C LYS A 79 -32.01 10.92 32.23
N GLY A 80 -32.03 11.93 31.36
CA GLY A 80 -30.95 12.92 31.23
C GLY A 80 -29.80 12.52 30.31
N ARG A 81 -29.91 11.39 29.60
CA ARG A 81 -29.01 11.01 28.50
C ARG A 81 -29.74 11.01 27.15
N PRO A 82 -29.02 11.12 26.03
CA PRO A 82 -29.62 10.94 24.71
C PRO A 82 -30.33 9.59 24.60
N SER A 83 -31.57 9.59 24.10
CA SER A 83 -32.40 8.37 23.98
C SER A 83 -32.00 7.46 22.80
N ASP A 84 -31.10 7.95 21.96
CA ASP A 84 -30.47 7.26 20.82
C ASP A 84 -29.11 6.66 21.18
N GLU A 85 -28.64 6.76 22.43
CA GLU A 85 -27.32 6.26 22.84
C GLU A 85 -27.29 4.74 23.02
N HIS A 86 -26.35 4.10 22.34
CA HIS A 86 -25.85 2.76 22.66
C HIS A 86 -24.56 2.89 23.49
N HIS A 87 -24.60 2.39 24.71
CA HIS A 87 -23.48 2.42 25.64
C HIS A 87 -22.73 1.09 25.66
N ALA A 88 -21.41 1.15 25.62
CA ALA A 88 -20.52 0.02 25.83
C ALA A 88 -19.48 0.35 26.89
N GLN A 89 -19.09 -0.65 27.68
CA GLN A 89 -17.96 -0.58 28.59
C GLN A 89 -17.00 -1.73 28.30
N VAL A 90 -15.72 -1.42 28.11
CA VAL A 90 -14.68 -2.40 27.81
C VAL A 90 -14.38 -3.22 29.05
N LYS A 91 -14.76 -4.50 29.06
CA LYS A 91 -14.57 -5.39 30.21
C LYS A 91 -13.97 -6.73 29.79
N PHE A 92 -12.76 -7.03 30.23
CA PHE A 92 -12.09 -8.31 30.00
C PHE A 92 -11.37 -8.75 31.27
N GLY A 93 -11.40 -10.05 31.61
CA GLY A 93 -10.78 -10.55 32.84
C GLY A 93 -11.46 -10.04 34.12
N ALA A 94 -10.77 -10.19 35.26
CA ALA A 94 -11.27 -9.78 36.57
C ALA A 94 -10.96 -8.30 36.86
N ASP A 95 -11.95 -7.59 37.42
CA ASP A 95 -11.86 -6.16 37.74
C ASP A 95 -10.64 -5.79 38.60
N SER A 96 -10.19 -6.70 39.48
CA SER A 96 -9.02 -6.49 40.32
C SER A 96 -7.72 -6.32 39.53
N ALA A 97 -7.63 -6.89 38.32
CA ALA A 97 -6.44 -6.82 37.48
C ALA A 97 -6.38 -5.55 36.63
N TRP A 98 -7.51 -4.88 36.38
CA TRP A 98 -7.62 -3.79 35.40
C TRP A 98 -6.71 -2.59 35.66
N ARG A 99 -6.37 -2.34 36.93
CA ARG A 99 -5.51 -1.22 37.34
C ARG A 99 -4.06 -1.64 37.63
N THR A 100 -3.83 -2.93 37.80
CA THR A 100 -2.53 -3.46 38.25
C THR A 100 -1.73 -4.08 37.11
N GLU A 101 -2.38 -4.36 35.98
CA GLU A 101 -1.77 -5.04 34.84
C GLU A 101 -1.97 -4.25 33.54
N VAL A 102 -1.05 -4.46 32.60
CA VAL A 102 -1.18 -3.97 31.22
C VAL A 102 -1.96 -5.01 30.41
N HIS A 103 -2.89 -4.54 29.59
CA HIS A 103 -3.81 -5.36 28.82
C HIS A 103 -3.64 -5.10 27.32
N PRO A 104 -2.58 -5.62 26.67
CA PRO A 104 -2.33 -5.34 25.26
C PRO A 104 -3.43 -5.93 24.36
N ILE A 105 -3.69 -5.25 23.26
CA ILE A 105 -4.38 -5.80 22.10
C ILE A 105 -3.36 -6.64 21.32
N GLY A 106 -3.77 -7.84 20.92
CA GLY A 106 -2.92 -8.71 20.11
C GLY A 106 -2.93 -8.26 18.66
N PHE A 107 -1.75 -8.08 18.07
CA PHE A 107 -1.54 -7.90 16.64
C PHE A 107 -0.65 -9.03 16.13
N ASP A 108 -1.08 -9.71 15.07
CA ASP A 108 -0.30 -10.82 14.51
C ASP A 108 0.91 -10.28 13.75
N VAL A 109 2.09 -10.65 14.21
CA VAL A 109 3.38 -10.20 13.64
C VAL A 109 3.57 -10.69 12.21
N ALA A 110 2.91 -11.80 11.83
CA ALA A 110 2.95 -12.35 10.48
C ALA A 110 1.92 -11.69 9.53
N GLY A 111 1.01 -10.85 10.04
CA GLY A 111 -0.02 -10.18 9.26
C GLY A 111 -1.08 -11.12 8.68
N VAL A 112 -1.18 -12.36 9.16
CA VAL A 112 -2.16 -13.36 8.73
C VAL A 112 -3.51 -13.10 9.39
N ASP A 113 -3.49 -12.83 10.71
CA ASP A 113 -4.71 -12.57 11.47
C ASP A 113 -5.00 -11.06 11.53
N THR A 114 -6.23 -10.69 11.22
CA THR A 114 -6.72 -9.31 11.36
C THR A 114 -7.36 -9.10 12.71
N THR A 115 -6.86 -8.12 13.46
CA THR A 115 -7.40 -7.74 14.76
C THR A 115 -8.57 -6.79 14.60
N LEU A 116 -9.75 -7.16 15.12
CA LEU A 116 -10.96 -6.34 15.08
C LEU A 116 -11.38 -5.96 16.50
N PHE A 117 -11.64 -4.68 16.76
CA PHE A 117 -12.22 -4.22 18.02
C PHE A 117 -13.65 -3.77 17.79
N LEU A 118 -14.63 -4.54 18.29
CA LEU A 118 -16.03 -4.40 17.88
C LEU A 118 -16.96 -4.11 19.06
N GLY A 119 -17.75 -3.04 18.96
CA GLY A 119 -18.98 -2.88 19.72
C GLY A 119 -20.11 -3.67 19.08
N ILE A 120 -20.81 -4.50 19.86
CA ILE A 120 -21.83 -5.44 19.35
C ILE A 120 -23.11 -5.34 20.18
N ASN A 121 -24.21 -4.96 19.53
CA ASN A 121 -25.55 -5.13 20.07
C ASN A 121 -26.20 -6.34 19.39
N ALA A 122 -26.12 -7.51 20.03
CA ALA A 122 -26.58 -8.76 19.45
C ALA A 122 -28.10 -8.82 19.22
N GLN A 123 -28.88 -8.09 20.02
CA GLN A 123 -30.35 -8.09 19.93
C GLN A 123 -30.84 -7.29 18.73
N GLU A 124 -30.16 -6.19 18.42
CA GLU A 124 -30.51 -5.29 17.32
C GLU A 124 -29.65 -5.52 16.07
N GLU A 125 -28.80 -6.56 16.08
CA GLU A 125 -27.84 -6.88 15.02
C GLU A 125 -26.97 -5.68 14.56
N LYS A 126 -26.59 -4.80 15.50
CA LYS A 126 -25.77 -3.61 15.24
C LYS A 126 -24.30 -3.84 15.60
N LEU A 127 -23.42 -3.47 14.68
CA LEU A 127 -21.97 -3.58 14.83
C LEU A 127 -21.33 -2.20 14.63
N VAL A 128 -20.35 -1.88 15.47
CA VAL A 128 -19.46 -0.73 15.28
C VAL A 128 -18.02 -1.16 15.46
N GLY A 129 -17.19 -0.85 14.48
CA GLY A 129 -15.75 -1.03 14.51
C GLY A 129 -15.04 0.19 15.11
N LEU A 130 -14.09 -0.08 15.98
CA LEU A 130 -13.18 0.89 16.58
C LEU A 130 -11.77 0.64 16.05
N ASP A 131 -10.91 1.65 16.11
CA ASP A 131 -9.50 1.51 15.73
C ASP A 131 -8.72 0.73 16.81
N PRO A 132 -8.31 -0.52 16.56
CA PRO A 132 -7.62 -1.32 17.57
C PRO A 132 -6.30 -0.68 18.01
N ALA A 133 -5.59 0.07 17.17
CA ALA A 133 -4.32 0.69 17.56
C ALA A 133 -4.51 1.78 18.63
N LEU A 134 -5.61 2.55 18.54
CA LEU A 134 -5.93 3.59 19.52
C LEU A 134 -6.45 3.05 20.87
N TRP A 135 -6.81 1.77 20.89
CA TRP A 135 -7.24 1.07 22.08
C TRP A 135 -6.15 0.15 22.65
N ASP A 136 -4.91 0.23 22.15
CA ASP A 136 -3.77 -0.50 22.70
C ASP A 136 -2.88 0.43 23.55
N PRO A 137 -2.56 0.08 24.81
CA PRO A 137 -3.12 -1.02 25.60
C PRO A 137 -4.60 -0.81 25.95
N MET A 138 -5.36 -1.91 26.06
CA MET A 138 -6.81 -1.87 26.33
C MET A 138 -7.14 -1.14 27.62
N PRO A 139 -7.87 -0.02 27.55
CA PRO A 139 -8.28 0.73 28.73
C PRO A 139 -9.52 0.07 29.36
N LEU A 140 -9.31 -0.99 30.14
CA LEU A 140 -10.39 -1.73 30.80
C LEU A 140 -11.19 -0.82 31.76
N GLY A 141 -12.51 -0.97 31.75
CA GLY A 141 -13.46 -0.14 32.49
C GLY A 141 -13.83 1.17 31.78
N ILE A 142 -13.14 1.56 30.70
CA ILE A 142 -13.51 2.74 29.91
C ILE A 142 -14.71 2.44 29.01
N SER A 143 -15.56 3.45 28.84
CA SER A 143 -16.75 3.37 28.00
C SER A 143 -16.54 4.04 26.65
N PHE A 144 -17.27 3.57 25.66
CA PHE A 144 -17.53 4.28 24.42
C PHE A 144 -19.02 4.24 24.09
N TYR A 145 -19.43 5.09 23.16
CA TYR A 145 -20.82 5.34 22.84
C TYR A 145 -20.99 5.36 21.32
N ALA A 146 -22.05 4.75 20.81
CA ALA A 146 -22.51 4.92 19.44
C ALA A 146 -23.96 5.41 19.47
N TYR A 147 -24.43 6.09 18.43
CA TYR A 147 -25.78 6.66 18.42
C TYR A 147 -26.64 6.04 17.33
N GLU A 148 -27.95 5.96 17.56
CA GLU A 148 -28.94 5.46 16.58
C GLU A 148 -28.77 6.18 15.24
N ARG A 149 -28.55 7.50 15.27
CA ARG A 149 -28.31 8.30 14.06
C ARG A 149 -27.13 7.79 13.23
N ASP A 150 -26.09 7.24 13.85
CA ASP A 150 -24.92 6.72 13.10
C ASP A 150 -25.26 5.36 12.46
N PHE A 151 -26.09 4.56 13.13
CA PHE A 151 -26.64 3.33 12.56
C PHE A 151 -27.65 3.60 11.43
N ASP A 152 -28.50 4.61 11.57
CA ASP A 152 -29.45 5.02 10.53
C ASP A 152 -28.75 5.48 9.25
N GLN A 153 -27.59 6.14 9.38
CA GLN A 153 -26.77 6.60 8.25
C GLN A 153 -26.13 5.45 7.44
N MET A 154 -26.15 4.21 7.93
CA MET A 154 -25.74 3.05 7.14
C MET A 154 -26.63 2.87 5.90
N GLY A 155 -27.90 3.25 6.00
CA GLY A 155 -28.88 3.15 4.93
C GLY A 155 -28.95 1.75 4.30
N ALA A 156 -29.28 1.70 3.00
CA ALA A 156 -29.34 0.45 2.24
C ALA A 156 -27.96 -0.18 1.97
N ASP A 157 -26.88 0.61 2.08
CA ASP A 157 -25.53 0.12 1.90
C ASP A 157 -25.07 -0.73 3.10
N GLY A 158 -25.69 -0.53 4.27
CA GLY A 158 -25.31 -1.22 5.50
C GLY A 158 -23.94 -0.77 6.04
N TRP A 159 -23.48 0.44 5.70
CA TRP A 159 -22.14 0.94 6.03
C TRP A 159 -22.11 2.45 6.25
N HIS A 160 -21.55 2.89 7.37
CA HIS A 160 -21.35 4.30 7.69
C HIS A 160 -20.03 4.49 8.44
N ALA A 161 -19.20 5.43 7.97
CA ALA A 161 -17.93 5.76 8.60
C ALA A 161 -17.88 7.25 8.96
N TRP A 162 -17.38 7.55 10.16
CA TRP A 162 -17.29 8.91 10.68
C TRP A 162 -16.12 9.06 11.66
N GLU A 163 -15.81 10.30 11.98
CA GLU A 163 -14.81 10.66 12.98
C GLU A 163 -15.48 11.05 14.30
N VAL A 164 -14.90 10.62 15.41
CA VAL A 164 -15.33 10.99 16.75
C VAL A 164 -14.26 11.82 17.43
N ASP A 165 -14.66 12.94 18.00
CA ASP A 165 -13.82 13.74 18.88
C ASP A 165 -13.56 12.95 20.18
N THR A 166 -12.28 12.63 20.39
CA THR A 166 -11.76 11.97 21.58
C THR A 166 -10.85 12.88 22.40
N ARG A 167 -10.85 14.21 22.14
CA ARG A 167 -10.12 15.18 22.96
C ARG A 167 -10.55 14.98 24.41
N GLY A 168 -9.56 14.64 25.23
CA GLY A 168 -9.77 14.26 26.62
C GLY A 168 -10.59 15.29 27.38
N GLY A 169 -11.55 14.82 28.19
CA GLY A 169 -12.15 15.65 29.24
C GLY A 169 -11.18 15.84 30.41
N SER A 170 -11.58 16.60 31.44
CA SER A 170 -10.75 16.89 32.63
C SER A 170 -10.22 15.67 33.42
N ARG A 171 -10.63 14.44 33.05
CA ARG A 171 -10.28 13.19 33.73
C ARG A 171 -9.44 12.21 32.91
N ASN A 172 -9.36 12.37 31.58
CA ASN A 172 -8.66 11.43 30.69
C ASN A 172 -7.85 12.22 29.65
N ALA A 173 -6.64 11.79 29.32
CA ALA A 173 -5.90 12.32 28.18
C ALA A 173 -6.58 11.94 26.85
N ALA A 174 -6.32 12.72 25.79
CA ALA A 174 -6.71 12.33 24.45
C ALA A 174 -5.98 11.04 24.04
N ARG A 175 -6.62 10.19 23.23
CA ARG A 175 -6.01 8.93 22.76
C ARG A 175 -5.04 9.13 21.58
N THR A 176 -5.16 10.27 20.89
CA THR A 176 -4.28 10.71 19.81
C THR A 176 -3.84 12.15 20.08
N GLU A 177 -2.73 12.58 19.47
CA GLU A 177 -2.28 13.98 19.55
C GLU A 177 -3.34 14.95 18.97
N GLU A 178 -4.03 14.52 17.92
CA GLU A 178 -5.08 15.28 17.23
C GLU A 178 -6.44 15.18 17.94
N GLY A 179 -6.61 14.16 18.79
CA GLY A 179 -7.83 13.92 19.55
C GLY A 179 -9.00 13.40 18.74
N PHE A 180 -8.76 12.62 17.70
CA PHE A 180 -9.80 12.00 16.86
C PHE A 180 -9.66 10.48 16.76
N GLU A 181 -10.79 9.80 16.55
CA GLU A 181 -10.90 8.35 16.32
C GLU A 181 -11.83 8.09 15.13
N SER A 182 -11.42 7.23 14.19
CA SER A 182 -12.30 6.72 13.13
C SER A 182 -13.24 5.64 13.66
N ARG A 183 -14.51 5.67 13.29
CA ARG A 183 -15.48 4.61 13.57
C ARG A 183 -16.24 4.19 12.33
N VAL A 184 -16.65 2.92 12.32
CA VAL A 184 -17.43 2.36 11.22
C VAL A 184 -18.60 1.55 11.79
N ALA A 185 -19.83 2.00 11.54
CA ALA A 185 -21.02 1.21 11.77
C ALA A 185 -21.32 0.38 10.52
N PHE A 186 -21.66 -0.89 10.72
CA PHE A 186 -21.96 -1.78 9.61
C PHE A 186 -22.97 -2.86 9.98
N THR A 187 -23.71 -3.35 8.99
CA THR A 187 -24.65 -4.47 9.17
C THR A 187 -23.90 -5.82 9.18
N PRO A 188 -24.48 -6.90 9.74
CA PRO A 188 -23.80 -8.19 9.86
C PRO A 188 -23.25 -8.74 8.54
N ASP A 189 -23.95 -8.53 7.42
CA ASP A 189 -23.52 -8.94 6.08
C ASP A 189 -22.27 -8.20 5.56
N ARG A 190 -21.81 -7.14 6.25
CA ARG A 190 -20.61 -6.38 5.90
C ARG A 190 -19.39 -6.71 6.79
N LEU A 191 -19.48 -7.71 7.68
CA LEU A 191 -18.40 -8.02 8.62
C LEU A 191 -17.06 -8.33 7.93
N LEU A 192 -17.06 -9.09 6.83
CA LEU A 192 -15.82 -9.39 6.10
C LEU A 192 -15.27 -8.17 5.34
N ASP A 193 -16.13 -7.24 4.92
CA ASP A 193 -15.68 -5.97 4.36
C ASP A 193 -14.98 -5.12 5.43
N PHE A 194 -15.53 -5.11 6.65
CA PHE A 194 -14.89 -4.45 7.78
C PHE A 194 -13.54 -5.07 8.13
N ALA A 195 -13.43 -6.41 8.11
CA ALA A 195 -12.16 -7.08 8.32
C ALA A 195 -11.09 -6.66 7.30
N ARG A 196 -11.44 -6.60 6.01
CA ARG A 196 -10.51 -6.19 4.95
C ARG A 196 -10.13 -4.71 5.05
N PHE A 197 -11.09 -3.87 5.41
CA PHE A 197 -10.83 -2.47 5.73
C PHE A 197 -9.78 -2.37 6.85
N GLU A 198 -9.99 -3.08 7.95
CA GLU A 198 -9.12 -3.01 9.14
C GLU A 198 -7.71 -3.53 8.85
N LYS A 199 -7.61 -4.63 8.09
CA LYS A 199 -6.33 -5.16 7.63
C LYS A 199 -5.55 -4.10 6.87
N ARG A 200 -6.17 -3.49 5.86
CA ARG A 200 -5.52 -2.48 5.01
C ARG A 200 -5.19 -1.19 5.76
N ALA A 201 -6.07 -0.75 6.65
CA ALA A 201 -5.83 0.43 7.48
C ALA A 201 -4.63 0.21 8.41
N THR A 202 -4.52 -0.98 9.00
CA THR A 202 -3.39 -1.39 9.86
C THR A 202 -2.10 -1.52 9.06
N ASP A 203 -2.12 -2.22 7.94
CA ASP A 203 -0.94 -2.47 7.08
C ASP A 203 -0.33 -1.15 6.57
N LEU A 204 -1.15 -0.11 6.36
CA LEU A 204 -0.72 1.22 5.91
C LEU A 204 -0.49 2.23 7.05
N ALA A 205 -0.68 1.82 8.31
CA ALA A 205 -0.58 2.68 9.50
C ALA A 205 -1.34 4.02 9.34
N LEU A 206 -2.59 3.96 8.86
CA LEU A 206 -3.38 5.15 8.55
C LEU A 206 -3.83 5.89 9.82
N ASP A 207 -3.77 7.22 9.78
CA ASP A 207 -4.40 8.09 10.79
C ASP A 207 -5.94 8.08 10.70
N ALA A 208 -6.62 8.70 11.68
CA ALA A 208 -8.08 8.70 11.76
C ALA A 208 -8.77 9.25 10.50
N ALA A 209 -8.26 10.34 9.93
CA ALA A 209 -8.85 10.97 8.74
C ALA A 209 -8.68 10.08 7.50
N LEU A 210 -7.49 9.50 7.31
CA LEU A 210 -7.20 8.57 6.22
C LEU A 210 -7.99 7.27 6.37
N ARG A 211 -8.20 6.79 7.60
CA ARG A 211 -9.07 5.64 7.88
C ARG A 211 -10.53 5.91 7.49
N VAL A 212 -11.08 7.08 7.83
CA VAL A 212 -12.44 7.47 7.38
C VAL A 212 -12.52 7.53 5.86
N ASN A 213 -11.52 8.13 5.20
CA ASN A 213 -11.46 8.17 3.73
C ASN A 213 -11.40 6.78 3.10
N LEU A 214 -10.61 5.86 3.67
CA LEU A 214 -10.55 4.47 3.24
C LEU A 214 -11.91 3.79 3.44
N ALA A 215 -12.51 3.92 4.61
CA ALA A 215 -13.80 3.34 4.94
C ALA A 215 -14.94 3.85 4.03
N GLN A 216 -14.90 5.12 3.60
CA GLN A 216 -15.87 5.65 2.62
C GLN A 216 -15.79 4.92 1.26
N ARG A 217 -14.61 4.43 0.87
CA ARG A 217 -14.45 3.62 -0.35
C ARG A 217 -15.10 2.24 -0.20
N PHE A 218 -15.11 1.68 1.01
CA PHE A 218 -15.79 0.43 1.33
C PHE A 218 -17.32 0.56 1.37
N ARG A 219 -17.89 1.77 1.33
CA ARG A 219 -19.35 1.95 1.35
C ARG A 219 -20.05 1.17 0.24
N LYS A 220 -19.49 1.19 -0.98
CA LYS A 220 -19.98 0.39 -2.11
C LYS A 220 -19.40 -1.03 -2.07
N ARG A 221 -20.27 -2.04 -2.05
CA ARG A 221 -19.85 -3.46 -2.05
C ARG A 221 -18.96 -3.85 -3.24
N SER A 222 -19.15 -3.25 -4.41
CA SER A 222 -18.29 -3.49 -5.59
C SER A 222 -16.85 -3.05 -5.33
N SER A 223 -16.65 -1.89 -4.71
CA SER A 223 -15.33 -1.39 -4.34
C SER A 223 -14.71 -2.20 -3.22
N ALA A 224 -15.50 -2.62 -2.22
CA ALA A 224 -15.04 -3.56 -1.20
C ALA A 224 -14.58 -4.89 -1.81
N SER A 225 -15.28 -5.40 -2.83
CA SER A 225 -14.93 -6.61 -3.59
C SER A 225 -13.65 -6.45 -4.42
N GLU A 226 -13.51 -5.34 -5.16
CA GLU A 226 -12.27 -5.03 -5.92
C GLU A 226 -11.07 -4.86 -4.99
N MET A 227 -11.29 -4.27 -3.81
CA MET A 227 -10.25 -4.06 -2.81
C MET A 227 -9.94 -5.31 -1.99
N ALA A 228 -10.93 -6.17 -1.72
CA ALA A 228 -10.82 -7.48 -1.08
C ALA A 228 -9.93 -8.43 -1.87
N GLU A 229 -10.03 -8.34 -3.19
CA GLU A 229 -9.29 -9.20 -4.07
C GLU A 229 -7.79 -8.93 -4.03
N GLY A 230 -7.34 -7.74 -3.58
CA GLY A 230 -5.93 -7.35 -3.72
C GLY A 230 -5.46 -7.40 -5.18
N ILE A 231 -6.40 -7.60 -6.12
CA ILE A 231 -6.16 -7.83 -7.53
C ILE A 231 -5.81 -6.48 -8.10
N HIS A 232 -4.55 -6.35 -8.48
CA HIS A 232 -4.07 -5.20 -9.21
C HIS A 232 -4.98 -4.97 -10.42
N PRO A 233 -5.31 -3.72 -10.83
CA PRO A 233 -6.21 -3.47 -11.96
C PRO A 233 -5.85 -4.24 -13.25
N LEU A 234 -4.56 -4.51 -13.46
CA LEU A 234 -4.09 -5.37 -14.57
C LEU A 234 -4.45 -6.85 -14.40
N GLU A 235 -4.44 -7.39 -13.18
CA GLU A 235 -4.89 -8.75 -12.90
C GLU A 235 -6.38 -8.90 -13.22
N ALA A 236 -7.20 -7.90 -12.86
CA ALA A 236 -8.62 -7.86 -13.21
C ALA A 236 -8.82 -7.73 -14.72
N GLN A 237 -8.09 -6.81 -15.37
CA GLN A 237 -8.19 -6.56 -16.81
C GLN A 237 -7.79 -7.79 -17.65
N PHE A 238 -6.73 -8.50 -17.24
CA PHE A 238 -6.23 -9.65 -17.98
C PHE A 238 -6.87 -10.98 -17.56
N GLY A 239 -7.61 -11.01 -16.45
CA GLY A 239 -8.18 -12.22 -15.88
C GLY A 239 -7.12 -13.24 -15.46
N LEU A 240 -5.94 -12.76 -15.04
CA LEU A 240 -4.79 -13.58 -14.64
C LEU A 240 -4.16 -13.01 -13.35
N PRO A 241 -3.72 -13.85 -12.41
CA PRO A 241 -3.03 -13.37 -11.21
C PRO A 241 -1.62 -12.86 -11.55
N ALA A 242 -1.07 -11.99 -10.71
CA ALA A 242 0.18 -11.28 -10.91
C ALA A 242 1.37 -12.23 -11.19
N PRO A 243 1.56 -13.35 -10.46
CA PRO A 243 2.61 -14.30 -10.81
C PRO A 243 2.51 -14.82 -12.24
N LYS A 244 1.30 -15.11 -12.72
CA LYS A 244 1.10 -15.63 -14.09
C LYS A 244 1.34 -14.56 -15.15
N ILE A 245 1.00 -13.31 -14.86
CA ILE A 245 1.33 -12.17 -15.72
C ILE A 245 2.86 -12.00 -15.82
N LEU A 246 3.56 -12.08 -14.70
CA LEU A 246 5.03 -11.98 -14.65
C LEU A 246 5.70 -13.13 -15.41
N ASP A 247 5.19 -14.36 -15.28
CA ASP A 247 5.67 -15.50 -16.07
C ASP A 247 5.50 -15.23 -17.59
N LEU A 248 4.34 -14.75 -18.01
CA LEU A 248 4.09 -14.41 -19.42
C LEU A 248 5.02 -13.30 -19.93
N ILE A 249 5.38 -12.33 -19.09
CA ILE A 249 6.36 -11.29 -19.40
C ILE A 249 7.76 -11.90 -19.53
N ALA A 250 8.15 -12.82 -18.64
CA ALA A 250 9.45 -13.48 -18.64
C ALA A 250 9.62 -14.43 -19.85
N GLU A 251 8.57 -15.13 -20.25
CA GLU A 251 8.58 -16.04 -21.40
C GLU A 251 8.67 -15.31 -22.75
N ARG A 252 8.26 -14.03 -22.81
CA ARG A 252 8.18 -13.25 -24.05
C ARG A 252 9.24 -12.15 -24.10
N ARG A 253 10.30 -12.39 -24.89
CA ARG A 253 11.45 -11.47 -25.05
C ARG A 253 11.08 -9.99 -25.24
N MET A 254 10.08 -9.69 -26.08
CA MET A 254 9.68 -8.29 -26.32
C MET A 254 9.06 -7.62 -25.09
N LEU A 255 8.26 -8.36 -24.31
CA LEU A 255 7.68 -7.85 -23.07
C LEU A 255 8.76 -7.66 -22.01
N THR A 256 9.67 -8.63 -21.88
CA THR A 256 10.82 -8.50 -20.98
C THR A 256 11.64 -7.26 -21.29
N THR A 257 11.95 -6.99 -22.57
CA THR A 257 12.71 -5.80 -22.97
C THR A 257 11.96 -4.51 -22.65
N ALA A 258 10.65 -4.45 -22.93
CA ALA A 258 9.83 -3.27 -22.63
C ALA A 258 9.75 -2.99 -21.12
N VAL A 259 9.50 -4.02 -20.32
CA VAL A 259 9.44 -3.90 -18.85
C VAL A 259 10.79 -3.48 -18.28
N LYS A 260 11.91 -4.06 -18.75
CA LYS A 260 13.26 -3.63 -18.35
C LYS A 260 13.54 -2.15 -18.67
N GLY A 261 13.01 -1.64 -19.78
CA GLY A 261 13.05 -0.20 -20.10
C GLY A 261 12.35 0.62 -19.02
N GLY A 262 11.07 0.33 -18.78
CA GLY A 262 10.27 1.04 -17.78
C GLY A 262 10.80 0.92 -16.35
N VAL A 263 11.40 -0.22 -15.97
CA VAL A 263 12.05 -0.40 -14.67
C VAL A 263 13.32 0.44 -14.54
N ALA A 264 14.13 0.52 -15.60
CA ALA A 264 15.31 1.39 -15.62
C ALA A 264 14.93 2.87 -15.50
N GLU A 265 13.84 3.30 -16.16
CA GLU A 265 13.30 4.65 -16.00
C GLU A 265 12.84 4.93 -14.56
N ALA A 266 12.15 3.99 -13.91
CA ALA A 266 11.71 4.14 -12.52
C ALA A 266 12.90 4.32 -11.56
N HIS A 267 13.94 3.48 -11.68
CA HIS A 267 15.14 3.63 -10.86
C HIS A 267 15.95 4.89 -11.18
N LEU A 268 15.96 5.33 -12.44
CA LEU A 268 16.60 6.60 -12.79
C LEU A 268 15.87 7.77 -12.12
N GLN A 269 14.54 7.77 -12.11
CA GLN A 269 13.75 8.80 -11.45
C GLN A 269 14.06 8.87 -9.96
N GLU A 270 14.04 7.74 -9.26
CA GLU A 270 14.42 7.64 -7.84
C GLU A 270 15.83 8.19 -7.59
N LEU A 271 16.79 7.84 -8.44
CA LEU A 271 18.17 8.30 -8.33
C LEU A 271 18.28 9.82 -8.52
N LEU A 272 17.59 10.38 -9.51
CA LEU A 272 17.60 11.82 -9.79
C LEU A 272 16.89 12.61 -8.70
N GLU A 273 15.76 12.13 -8.18
CA GLU A 273 15.02 12.76 -7.07
C GLU A 273 15.81 12.75 -5.75
N ALA A 274 16.67 11.75 -5.56
CA ALA A 274 17.54 11.66 -4.39
C ALA A 274 18.82 12.51 -4.50
N ASP A 275 19.19 13.00 -5.69
CA ASP A 275 20.40 13.81 -5.88
C ASP A 275 20.18 15.26 -5.40
N PRO A 276 20.92 15.77 -4.38
CA PRO A 276 20.76 17.12 -3.86
C PRO A 276 20.99 18.25 -4.89
N GLY A 277 21.71 17.96 -5.99
CA GLY A 277 21.92 18.91 -7.07
C GLY A 277 20.79 18.93 -8.10
N VAL A 278 19.75 18.13 -7.92
CA VAL A 278 18.53 18.12 -8.74
C VAL A 278 17.40 18.81 -7.97
N HIS A 279 16.81 19.83 -8.57
CA HIS A 279 15.70 20.58 -7.98
C HIS A 279 14.34 19.95 -8.32
N ARG A 280 14.19 19.43 -9.53
CA ARG A 280 12.92 18.85 -10.02
C ARG A 280 13.16 17.82 -11.10
N VAL A 281 12.39 16.74 -11.06
CA VAL A 281 12.32 15.71 -12.10
C VAL A 281 10.87 15.58 -12.55
N THR A 282 10.62 15.62 -13.86
CA THR A 282 9.30 15.40 -14.44
C THR A 282 9.41 14.31 -15.51
N ARG A 283 8.66 13.23 -15.34
CA ARG A 283 8.55 12.20 -16.39
C ARG A 283 7.71 12.71 -17.55
N ARG A 284 8.20 12.53 -18.76
CA ARG A 284 7.46 12.87 -19.98
C ARG A 284 6.51 11.73 -20.32
N THR A 285 5.32 12.09 -20.78
CA THR A 285 4.23 11.15 -21.09
C THR A 285 3.94 11.03 -22.58
N ASP A 286 4.74 11.69 -23.43
CA ASP A 286 4.60 11.61 -24.88
C ASP A 286 5.45 10.46 -25.47
N ASP A 287 4.79 9.52 -26.16
CA ASP A 287 5.38 8.34 -26.81
C ASP A 287 6.50 8.64 -27.85
N ARG A 288 6.89 9.91 -28.04
CA ARG A 288 7.80 10.38 -29.08
C ARG A 288 8.98 11.21 -28.56
N GLY A 289 8.96 11.59 -27.28
CA GLY A 289 9.99 12.40 -26.63
C GLY A 289 10.99 11.57 -25.85
N ALA A 290 12.00 12.25 -25.32
CA ALA A 290 12.86 11.68 -24.28
C ALA A 290 12.11 11.47 -22.97
N ASP A 291 12.70 10.74 -22.03
CA ASP A 291 11.97 10.20 -20.88
C ASP A 291 11.72 11.22 -19.75
N PHE A 292 12.64 12.18 -19.55
CA PHE A 292 12.58 13.12 -18.42
C PHE A 292 12.93 14.56 -18.77
N ASP A 293 12.27 15.50 -18.10
CA ASP A 293 12.74 16.87 -17.87
C ASP A 293 13.35 16.98 -16.48
N VAL A 294 14.59 17.45 -16.40
CA VAL A 294 15.33 17.60 -15.15
C VAL A 294 15.75 19.06 -14.98
N THR A 295 15.37 19.67 -13.87
CA THR A 295 15.86 20.99 -13.47
C THR A 295 16.91 20.79 -12.39
N LEU A 296 18.16 21.21 -12.65
CA LEU A 296 19.23 21.20 -11.67
C LEU A 296 19.07 22.35 -10.66
N ALA A 297 19.68 22.22 -9.48
CA ALA A 297 19.73 23.27 -8.46
C ALA A 297 20.41 24.56 -8.95
N SER A 298 21.24 24.48 -9.99
CA SER A 298 21.81 25.64 -10.68
C SER A 298 20.80 26.43 -11.52
N GLY A 299 19.59 25.89 -11.72
CA GLY A 299 18.57 26.43 -12.63
C GLY A 299 18.69 25.93 -14.07
N GLN A 300 19.70 25.12 -14.39
CA GLN A 300 19.83 24.51 -15.72
C GLN A 300 18.72 23.46 -15.93
N GLU A 301 18.05 23.53 -17.08
CA GLU A 301 17.08 22.53 -17.51
C GLU A 301 17.73 21.57 -18.52
N LEU A 302 17.48 20.28 -18.35
CA LEU A 302 18.03 19.20 -19.15
C LEU A 302 16.92 18.23 -19.54
N VAL A 303 16.93 17.83 -20.81
CA VAL A 303 16.13 16.74 -21.34
C VAL A 303 16.96 15.45 -21.32
N VAL A 304 16.47 14.42 -20.63
CA VAL A 304 17.23 13.18 -20.36
C VAL A 304 16.55 11.97 -20.98
N GLU A 305 17.31 11.20 -21.74
CA GLU A 305 16.92 9.90 -22.29
C GLU A 305 17.53 8.75 -21.48
N CYS A 306 16.71 7.80 -21.03
CA CYS A 306 17.13 6.58 -20.35
C CYS A 306 17.33 5.43 -21.35
N LYS A 307 18.49 4.78 -21.32
CA LYS A 307 18.78 3.60 -22.13
C LYS A 307 19.45 2.50 -21.32
N ASN A 308 19.01 1.27 -21.54
CA ASN A 308 19.73 0.10 -21.04
C ASN A 308 20.96 -0.19 -21.88
N VAL A 309 22.11 -0.49 -21.25
CA VAL A 309 23.28 -1.00 -21.96
C VAL A 309 23.04 -2.40 -22.51
N SER A 310 23.80 -2.76 -23.55
CA SER A 310 23.88 -4.12 -24.07
C SER A 310 24.33 -5.09 -22.96
N PRO A 311 23.67 -6.25 -22.78
CA PRO A 311 24.15 -7.29 -21.87
C PRO A 311 25.45 -7.94 -22.37
N THR A 312 25.75 -7.81 -23.66
CA THR A 312 26.98 -8.33 -24.25
C THR A 312 28.05 -7.25 -24.24
N VAL A 313 29.12 -7.54 -23.52
CA VAL A 313 30.36 -6.75 -23.47
C VAL A 313 31.28 -7.21 -24.62
N LEU A 314 32.03 -6.30 -25.22
CA LEU A 314 33.05 -6.67 -26.22
C LEU A 314 34.19 -7.47 -25.56
N ALA A 315 35.01 -8.13 -26.38
CA ALA A 315 36.10 -9.00 -25.90
C ALA A 315 37.13 -8.27 -25.02
N ASP A 316 37.25 -6.96 -25.17
CA ASP A 316 38.15 -6.08 -24.39
C ASP A 316 37.50 -5.50 -23.12
N GLY A 317 36.26 -5.89 -22.79
CA GLY A 317 35.53 -5.36 -21.65
C GLY A 317 34.68 -4.11 -21.96
N THR A 318 34.63 -3.66 -23.22
CA THR A 318 33.88 -2.45 -23.58
C THR A 318 32.37 -2.65 -23.47
N ILE A 319 31.72 -1.76 -22.72
CA ILE A 319 30.26 -1.68 -22.57
C ILE A 319 29.70 -0.72 -23.65
N GLN A 320 28.56 -1.10 -24.24
CA GLN A 320 27.89 -0.29 -25.26
C GLN A 320 26.43 -0.04 -24.89
N VAL A 321 25.95 1.16 -25.18
CA VAL A 321 24.53 1.53 -25.09
C VAL A 321 23.96 1.78 -26.49
N GLU A 322 22.72 1.35 -26.72
CA GLU A 322 22.06 1.50 -28.01
C GLU A 322 21.18 2.76 -28.02
N THR A 323 21.59 3.78 -28.77
CA THR A 323 20.89 5.06 -28.90
C THR A 323 20.10 5.11 -30.21
N GLN A 324 19.12 4.21 -30.35
CA GLN A 324 18.15 4.23 -31.44
C GLN A 324 16.73 3.96 -30.93
N ARG A 325 15.74 4.49 -31.63
CA ARG A 325 14.31 4.24 -31.36
C ARG A 325 13.94 2.81 -31.76
N THR A 326 12.92 2.25 -31.12
CA THR A 326 12.49 0.86 -31.33
C THR A 326 11.59 0.66 -32.55
N ARG A 327 10.90 1.70 -33.05
CA ARG A 327 9.94 1.61 -34.17
C ARG A 327 10.58 1.98 -35.52
N ASN A 328 10.43 1.11 -36.51
CA ASN A 328 10.93 1.34 -37.87
C ASN A 328 9.85 2.05 -38.73
N SER A 329 10.23 3.13 -39.43
CA SER A 329 9.47 3.59 -40.59
C SER A 329 9.96 2.82 -41.80
N LYS A 330 9.06 2.21 -42.59
CA LYS A 330 9.46 1.38 -43.75
C LYS A 330 10.17 2.20 -44.85
N ASP A 331 9.95 3.51 -44.86
CA ASP A 331 10.35 4.39 -45.96
C ASP A 331 11.35 5.50 -45.56
N ASP A 332 11.80 5.51 -44.30
CA ASP A 332 12.80 6.47 -43.82
C ASP A 332 13.92 5.77 -43.03
N PRO A 333 15.14 5.68 -43.59
CA PRO A 333 16.28 5.04 -42.95
C PRO A 333 16.78 5.79 -41.70
N THR A 334 16.38 7.06 -41.53
CA THR A 334 16.73 7.90 -40.37
C THR A 334 15.67 7.88 -39.28
N GLY A 335 14.47 7.34 -39.54
CA GLY A 335 13.33 7.41 -38.61
C GLY A 335 13.56 6.74 -37.25
N ARG A 336 14.59 5.90 -37.13
CA ARG A 336 15.02 5.27 -35.86
C ARG A 336 16.15 6.01 -35.15
N LEU A 337 16.83 6.92 -35.84
CA LEU A 337 18.01 7.59 -35.32
C LEU A 337 17.60 8.79 -34.50
N TYR A 338 18.29 9.01 -33.39
CA TYR A 338 18.17 10.26 -32.66
C TYR A 338 19.08 11.30 -33.29
N ARG A 339 18.59 12.52 -33.39
CA ARG A 339 19.39 13.69 -33.71
C ARG A 339 20.12 14.17 -32.45
N PHE A 340 21.19 14.94 -32.62
CA PHE A 340 21.89 15.55 -31.49
C PHE A 340 21.03 16.54 -30.68
N ASP A 341 19.96 17.07 -31.28
CA ASP A 341 19.01 18.00 -30.67
C ASP A 341 17.78 17.30 -30.04
N ALA A 342 17.73 15.97 -30.01
CA ALA A 342 16.58 15.23 -29.50
C ALA A 342 16.47 15.25 -27.96
N PHE A 343 17.60 15.33 -27.27
CA PHE A 343 17.74 15.39 -25.82
C PHE A 343 19.16 15.89 -25.47
N ASP A 344 19.34 16.41 -24.26
CA ASP A 344 20.61 16.97 -23.80
C ASP A 344 21.56 15.91 -23.24
N VAL A 345 21.02 14.88 -22.60
CA VAL A 345 21.78 13.86 -21.87
C VAL A 345 21.21 12.46 -22.13
N VAL A 346 22.11 11.48 -22.27
CA VAL A 346 21.76 10.05 -22.16
C VAL A 346 22.17 9.53 -20.79
N ALA A 347 21.24 8.88 -20.10
CA ALA A 347 21.47 8.08 -18.91
C ALA A 347 21.53 6.58 -19.31
N ALA A 348 22.72 5.99 -19.26
CA ALA A 348 22.95 4.58 -19.54
C ALA A 348 22.84 3.74 -18.27
N CYS A 349 21.81 2.89 -18.19
CA CYS A 349 21.62 1.92 -17.11
C CYS A 349 22.52 0.71 -17.29
N LEU A 350 23.38 0.44 -16.29
CA LEU A 350 24.41 -0.61 -16.33
C LEU A 350 23.92 -1.99 -15.84
N PHE A 351 22.68 -2.10 -15.37
CA PHE A 351 22.13 -3.31 -14.72
C PHE A 351 22.37 -4.60 -15.50
N SER A 352 22.27 -4.56 -16.84
CA SER A 352 22.45 -5.75 -17.68
C SER A 352 23.88 -6.33 -17.66
N VAL A 353 24.86 -5.56 -17.18
CA VAL A 353 26.27 -5.98 -17.06
C VAL A 353 26.68 -6.15 -15.60
N THR A 354 26.22 -5.27 -14.70
CA THR A 354 26.67 -5.25 -13.30
C THR A 354 25.74 -5.98 -12.33
N GLY A 355 24.46 -6.15 -12.69
CA GLY A 355 23.42 -6.61 -11.77
C GLY A 355 22.93 -5.54 -10.79
N ASN A 356 23.47 -4.32 -10.86
CA ASN A 356 23.09 -3.18 -10.01
C ASN A 356 22.39 -2.10 -10.85
N TRP A 357 21.41 -1.41 -10.25
CA TRP A 357 20.71 -0.27 -10.86
C TRP A 357 21.58 1.00 -10.82
N GLU A 358 22.72 0.94 -11.51
CA GLU A 358 23.69 2.02 -11.63
C GLU A 358 23.54 2.72 -12.99
N PHE A 359 23.81 4.02 -13.01
CA PHE A 359 23.68 4.85 -14.19
C PHE A 359 24.97 5.61 -14.50
N ARG A 360 25.19 5.84 -15.79
CA ARG A 360 26.25 6.70 -16.33
C ARG A 360 25.62 7.76 -17.22
N PHE A 361 26.10 8.99 -17.17
CA PHE A 361 25.49 10.13 -17.86
C PHE A 361 26.44 10.73 -18.89
N ALA A 362 26.00 10.94 -20.12
CA ALA A 362 26.79 11.65 -21.12
C ALA A 362 25.97 12.75 -21.81
N PRO A 363 26.52 13.96 -21.99
CA PRO A 363 25.88 14.98 -22.79
C PRO A 363 25.89 14.54 -24.26
N THR A 364 24.79 14.75 -24.96
CA THR A 364 24.60 14.29 -26.35
C THR A 364 25.70 14.81 -27.27
N THR A 365 26.22 16.01 -27.01
CA THR A 365 27.31 16.65 -27.75
C THR A 365 28.66 15.93 -27.66
N LYS A 366 28.87 15.02 -26.70
CA LYS A 366 30.08 14.20 -26.57
C LYS A 366 29.94 12.80 -27.17
N LEU A 367 28.76 12.45 -27.67
CA LEU A 367 28.47 11.16 -28.28
C LEU A 367 28.96 11.12 -29.73
N SER A 368 29.18 9.91 -30.22
CA SER A 368 29.67 9.66 -31.58
C SER A 368 28.55 9.85 -32.60
N GLU A 369 28.88 10.50 -33.71
CA GLU A 369 27.99 10.73 -34.85
C GLU A 369 27.81 9.48 -35.73
N HIS A 370 26.67 9.40 -36.40
CA HIS A 370 26.34 8.31 -37.30
C HIS A 370 27.16 8.40 -38.60
N ALA A 371 27.89 7.33 -38.93
CA ALA A 371 28.84 7.30 -40.06
C ALA A 371 28.24 7.58 -41.46
N LYS A 372 26.91 7.59 -41.60
CA LYS A 372 26.21 7.81 -42.89
C LYS A 372 25.20 8.96 -42.88
N PHE A 373 24.84 9.48 -41.72
CA PHE A 373 23.73 10.43 -41.59
C PHE A 373 24.16 11.56 -40.66
N ASP A 374 24.60 12.65 -41.26
CA ASP A 374 25.10 13.82 -40.54
C ASP A 374 24.01 14.42 -39.63
N GLY A 375 24.41 14.83 -38.43
CA GLY A 375 23.51 15.36 -37.40
C GLY A 375 22.73 14.30 -36.60
N PHE A 376 23.00 13.01 -36.82
CA PHE A 376 22.41 11.91 -36.06
C PHE A 376 23.44 11.19 -35.19
N LEU A 377 22.98 10.68 -34.05
CA LEU A 377 23.79 9.84 -33.17
C LEU A 377 24.07 8.48 -33.83
N ALA A 378 25.29 7.97 -33.64
CA ALA A 378 25.59 6.57 -33.92
C ALA A 378 24.64 5.68 -33.13
N THR A 379 24.22 4.55 -33.71
CA THR A 379 23.25 3.64 -33.08
C THR A 379 23.79 2.97 -31.82
N LYS A 380 25.11 2.87 -31.69
CA LYS A 380 25.81 2.32 -30.53
C LYS A 380 26.83 3.33 -30.04
N GLN A 381 26.79 3.62 -28.75
CA GLN A 381 27.74 4.48 -28.06
C GLN A 381 28.55 3.65 -27.09
N THR A 382 29.87 3.89 -27.05
CA THR A 382 30.74 3.28 -26.04
C THR A 382 30.57 4.00 -24.71
N VAL A 383 30.39 3.25 -23.62
CA VAL A 383 30.36 3.78 -22.26
C VAL A 383 31.79 3.83 -21.73
N ASP A 384 32.44 4.98 -21.89
CA ASP A 384 33.84 5.25 -21.53
C ASP A 384 33.98 6.45 -20.59
N ASN A 385 35.18 7.02 -20.49
CA ASN A 385 35.51 8.17 -19.65
C ASN A 385 34.78 9.48 -20.02
N ARG A 386 34.03 9.52 -21.14
CA ARG A 386 33.16 10.65 -21.47
C ARG A 386 31.87 10.66 -20.63
N TRP A 387 31.57 9.57 -19.95
CA TRP A 387 30.37 9.40 -19.14
C TRP A 387 30.66 9.68 -17.66
N SER A 388 29.80 10.50 -17.04
CA SER A 388 29.82 10.90 -15.64
C SER A 388 29.05 9.94 -14.74
N ASN A 389 29.31 9.99 -13.43
CA ASN A 389 28.64 9.17 -12.43
C ASN A 389 27.34 9.82 -11.92
N SER A 390 27.22 11.14 -12.04
CA SER A 390 26.01 11.90 -11.75
C SER A 390 25.72 12.91 -12.85
N ILE A 391 24.45 13.26 -13.01
CA ILE A 391 24.00 14.32 -13.92
C ILE A 391 24.53 15.71 -13.49
N THR A 392 24.78 15.92 -12.19
CA THR A 392 25.24 17.21 -11.67
C THR A 392 26.70 17.52 -12.05
N GLU A 393 27.51 16.48 -12.25
CA GLU A 393 28.87 16.59 -12.78
C GLU A 393 28.89 17.20 -14.19
N LEU A 394 27.80 17.03 -14.96
CA LEU A 394 27.66 17.60 -16.29
C LEU A 394 27.41 19.12 -16.25
N GLY A 395 26.63 19.59 -15.27
CA GLY A 395 26.28 21.01 -15.10
C GLY A 395 27.44 21.89 -14.63
N ALA A 396 28.42 21.32 -13.91
CA ALA A 396 29.62 22.04 -13.47
C ALA A 396 30.60 22.38 -14.63
N SER A 397 30.35 21.84 -15.84
CA SER A 397 31.30 21.88 -16.97
C SER A 397 30.86 22.73 -18.17
N ALA A 398 29.67 23.35 -18.14
CA ALA A 398 29.16 24.15 -19.27
C ALA A 398 29.53 25.64 -19.13
N PRO A 399 30.19 26.27 -20.12
CA PRO A 399 30.36 27.72 -20.13
C PRO A 399 29.00 28.41 -20.27
N SER A 400 28.75 29.39 -19.42
CA SER A 400 27.62 30.32 -19.51
C SER A 400 27.66 31.06 -20.85
N GLY A 401 26.73 30.78 -21.75
CA GLY A 401 26.66 31.53 -23.00
C GLY A 401 25.61 31.05 -23.98
N TRP A 402 24.33 31.28 -23.67
CA TRP A 402 23.29 31.43 -24.68
C TRP A 402 22.33 32.55 -24.22
N THR A 403 22.65 33.79 -24.61
CA THR A 403 21.67 34.89 -24.62
C THR A 403 20.92 34.83 -25.93
N ALA A 404 19.60 34.70 -25.85
CA ALA A 404 18.68 34.75 -26.99
C ALA A 404 18.80 36.09 -27.73
N ASN A 405 18.81 36.02 -29.06
CA ASN A 405 18.42 37.09 -29.97
C ASN A 405 17.13 36.68 -30.66
#